data_AF-A0A4R5BY43-F1
#
_entry.id   AF-A0A4R5BY43-F1
#
_cell.length_a   1.000
_cell.length_b   1.000
_cell.length_c   1.000
_cell.angle_alpha   90.00
_cell.angle_beta   90.00
_cell.angle_gamma   90.00
#
_symmetry.space_group_name_H-M   'P 1'
#
loop_
_entity.id
_entity.type
_entity.pdbx_description
1 polymer ?
#
loop_
_entity_poly.entity_id
_entity_poly.type
_entity_poly.pdbx_seq_one_letter_code
_entity_poly.pdbx_strand_id
1 'polypeptide(L)'
;MSTIPRWALVHRVVIEPYEGEGATGAVYAAPVPGVRALVEAKTRYLRSADGHRTVSDTTVYMLPGTNVPARSRLTLPGGRKVIAMAIADHTAPGLPTPDHLEAVCA
;
A
#
# COMPACT_ATOMS: atom_id res chain seq x y z
N MET A 1 20.53 5.79 -9.83
CA MET A 1 19.13 5.69 -9.43
C MET A 1 19.03 6.06 -7.98
N SER A 2 18.28 7.12 -7.65
CA SER A 2 18.07 7.50 -6.26
C SER A 2 16.84 6.73 -5.79
N THR A 3 16.94 5.91 -4.77
CA THR A 3 15.77 5.27 -4.16
C THR A 3 15.12 6.23 -3.18
N ILE A 4 13.80 6.12 -2.95
CA ILE A 4 13.13 6.85 -1.87
C ILE A 4 13.97 6.79 -0.57
N PRO A 5 14.33 7.95 0.01
CA PRO A 5 15.20 7.94 1.18
C PRO A 5 14.56 7.21 2.36
N ARG A 6 15.34 6.37 3.04
CA ARG A 6 14.84 5.56 4.18
C ARG A 6 14.28 6.38 5.34
N TRP A 7 14.71 7.65 5.46
CA TRP A 7 14.20 8.58 6.47
C TRP A 7 12.77 9.06 6.16
N ALA A 8 12.33 9.02 4.89
CA ALA A 8 10.95 9.37 4.51
C ALA A 8 9.96 8.23 4.83
N LEU A 9 10.46 6.99 4.90
CA LEU A 9 9.67 5.80 5.25
C LEU A 9 9.58 5.62 6.77
N VAL A 10 8.87 6.56 7.40
CA VAL A 10 8.77 6.69 8.87
C VAL A 10 7.88 5.62 9.53
N HIS A 11 6.99 4.99 8.77
CA HIS A 11 6.03 4.02 9.27
C HIS A 11 6.54 2.58 9.17
N ARG A 12 5.85 1.69 9.89
CA ARG A 12 6.01 0.24 9.81
C ARG A 12 4.65 -0.38 9.53
N VAL A 13 4.59 -1.21 8.48
CA VAL A 13 3.40 -1.97 8.12
C VAL A 13 3.69 -3.46 8.20
N VAL A 14 2.63 -4.25 8.32
CA VAL A 14 2.68 -5.70 8.11
C VAL A 14 2.04 -5.97 6.76
N ILE A 15 2.70 -6.76 5.91
CA ILE A 15 2.17 -7.14 4.60
C ILE A 15 1.90 -8.64 4.61
N GLU A 16 0.71 -9.05 4.21
CA GLU A 16 0.39 -10.44 3.88
C GLU A 16 0.22 -10.49 2.35
N PRO A 17 1.27 -10.86 1.59
CA PRO A 17 1.24 -10.89 0.13
C PRO A 17 0.15 -11.81 -0.39
N TYR A 18 -0.60 -11.37 -1.39
CA TYR A 18 -1.60 -12.23 -2.05
C TYR A 18 -0.93 -13.27 -2.96
N GLU A 19 -1.27 -14.55 -2.78
CA GLU A 19 -0.70 -15.68 -3.54
C GLU A 19 -1.68 -16.26 -4.59
N GLY A 20 -2.94 -15.83 -4.59
CA GLY A 20 -3.96 -16.31 -5.53
C GLY A 20 -5.28 -16.67 -4.85
N GLU A 21 -6.16 -17.32 -5.61
CA GLU A 21 -7.42 -17.86 -5.09
C GLU A 21 -7.26 -19.34 -4.76
N GLY A 22 -7.72 -19.74 -3.58
CA GLY A 22 -7.88 -21.14 -3.18
C GLY A 22 -9.35 -21.57 -3.17
N ALA A 23 -9.61 -22.81 -2.76
CA ALA A 23 -10.96 -23.38 -2.73
C ALA A 23 -11.97 -22.59 -1.87
N THR A 24 -11.49 -21.86 -0.86
CA THR A 24 -12.31 -21.08 0.07
C THR A 24 -12.10 -19.57 -0.07
N GLY A 25 -11.45 -19.12 -1.15
CA GLY A 25 -11.15 -17.71 -1.44
C GLY A 25 -9.66 -17.38 -1.34
N ALA A 26 -9.37 -16.09 -1.17
CA ALA A 26 -8.03 -15.53 -1.29
C ALA A 26 -7.01 -16.18 -0.33
N VAL A 27 -5.88 -16.59 -0.88
CA VAL A 27 -4.72 -17.13 -0.17
C VAL A 27 -3.66 -16.05 -0.05
N TYR A 28 -3.03 -15.98 1.12
CA TYR A 28 -2.00 -15.00 1.44
C TYR A 28 -0.78 -15.72 2.00
N ALA A 29 0.41 -15.23 1.63
CA ALA A 29 1.68 -15.66 2.16
C ALA A 29 1.80 -15.28 3.65
N ALA A 30 2.85 -15.82 4.30
CA ALA A 30 3.17 -15.48 5.69
C ALA A 30 3.30 -13.95 5.89
N PRO A 31 2.80 -13.39 7.01
CA PRO A 31 2.91 -11.97 7.28
C PRO A 31 4.38 -11.53 7.36
N VAL A 32 4.71 -10.46 6.66
CA VAL A 32 6.02 -9.79 6.69
C VAL A 32 5.91 -8.55 7.57
N PRO A 33 6.32 -8.61 8.85
CA PRO A 33 6.20 -7.48 9.77
C PRO A 33 7.31 -6.45 9.56
N GLY A 34 7.03 -5.21 9.94
CA GLY A 34 8.06 -4.17 10.05
C GLY A 34 8.55 -3.63 8.70
N VAL A 35 7.78 -3.79 7.63
CA VAL A 35 8.12 -3.22 6.32
C VAL A 35 8.10 -1.69 6.43
N ARG A 36 9.17 -1.04 5.97
CA ARG A 36 9.28 0.43 6.00
C ARG A 36 8.33 1.02 4.96
N ALA A 37 7.50 1.96 5.39
CA ALA A 37 6.58 2.64 4.49
C ALA A 37 6.38 4.11 4.87
N LEU A 38 5.87 4.90 3.94
CA LEU A 38 5.17 6.14 4.23
C LEU A 38 3.68 5.88 3.96
N VAL A 39 2.84 6.08 4.98
CA VAL A 39 1.38 5.90 4.86
C VAL A 39 0.74 7.27 4.77
N GLU A 40 0.10 7.54 3.64
CA GLU A 40 -0.73 8.71 3.42
C GLU A 40 -2.20 8.29 3.52
N ALA A 41 -2.80 8.50 4.69
CA ALA A 41 -4.22 8.25 4.90
C ALA A 41 -5.03 9.48 4.48
N LYS A 42 -5.85 9.36 3.44
CA LYS A 42 -6.73 10.43 2.97
C LYS A 42 -8.19 9.99 3.06
N THR A 43 -8.87 10.43 4.12
CA THR A 43 -10.32 10.28 4.23
C THR A 43 -10.99 11.35 3.40
N ARG A 44 -11.71 10.96 2.33
CA ARG A 44 -12.56 11.87 1.56
C ARG A 44 -14.02 11.62 1.93
N TYR A 45 -14.66 12.64 2.48
CA TYR A 45 -16.11 12.63 2.68
C TYR A 45 -16.79 13.11 1.40
N LEU A 46 -17.41 12.18 0.66
CA LEU A 46 -18.24 12.52 -0.49
C LEU A 46 -19.70 12.48 -0.04
N ARG A 47 -20.40 13.61 -0.18
CA ARG A 47 -21.85 13.66 -0.01
C ARG A 47 -22.49 13.34 -1.36
N SER A 48 -23.09 12.15 -1.49
CA SER A 48 -23.88 11.80 -2.67
C SER A 48 -25.33 12.29 -2.50
N ALA A 49 -26.05 12.43 -3.61
CA ALA A 49 -27.47 12.78 -3.60
C ALA A 49 -28.32 11.72 -2.85
N ASP A 50 -27.86 10.47 -2.78
CA ASP A 50 -28.54 9.34 -2.14
C ASP A 50 -28.11 9.08 -0.69
N GLY A 51 -27.21 9.90 -0.13
CA GLY A 51 -26.66 9.72 1.22
C GLY A 51 -25.14 9.90 1.32
N HIS A 52 -24.61 9.77 2.54
CA HIS A 52 -23.17 9.92 2.81
C HIS A 52 -22.38 8.70 2.31
N ARG A 53 -21.34 8.91 1.47
CA ARG A 53 -20.38 7.88 1.07
C ARG A 53 -18.98 8.30 1.50
N THR A 54 -18.46 7.65 2.53
CA THR A 54 -17.07 7.84 2.96
C THR A 54 -16.17 6.94 2.11
N VAL A 55 -15.28 7.53 1.33
CA VAL A 55 -14.22 6.79 0.63
C VAL A 55 -12.93 7.11 1.38
N SER A 56 -12.38 6.11 2.06
CA SER A 56 -11.05 6.23 2.63
C SER A 56 -10.07 5.69 1.60
N ASP A 57 -9.35 6.59 0.94
CA ASP A 57 -8.24 6.21 0.08
C ASP A 57 -6.97 6.26 0.95
N THR A 58 -6.23 5.17 1.03
CA THR A 58 -4.92 5.16 1.70
C THR A 58 -3.86 4.83 0.68
N THR A 59 -2.86 5.69 0.53
CA THR A 59 -1.70 5.40 -0.31
C THR A 59 -0.52 5.01 0.56
N VAL A 60 0.14 3.91 0.23
CA VAL A 60 1.31 3.40 0.94
C VAL A 60 2.51 3.40 0.00
N TYR A 61 3.52 4.20 0.32
CA TYR A 61 4.78 4.25 -0.43
C TYR A 61 5.82 3.36 0.24
N MET A 62 6.51 2.55 -0.56
CA MET A 62 7.46 1.53 -0.10
C MET A 62 8.75 1.56 -0.93
N LEU A 63 9.75 0.81 -0.48
CA LEU A 63 10.97 0.60 -1.28
C LEU A 63 10.62 -0.16 -2.57
N PRO A 64 11.31 0.13 -3.68
CA PRO A 64 11.21 -0.66 -4.91
C PRO A 64 11.43 -2.15 -4.62
N GLY A 65 10.68 -3.02 -5.32
CA GLY A 65 10.78 -4.47 -5.17
C GLY A 65 10.16 -5.03 -3.89
N THR A 66 9.46 -4.23 -3.09
CA THR A 66 8.66 -4.73 -1.96
C THR A 66 7.59 -5.68 -2.49
N ASN A 67 7.52 -6.91 -1.96
CA ASN A 67 6.54 -7.90 -2.38
C ASN A 67 5.14 -7.56 -1.84
N VAL A 68 4.34 -6.88 -2.66
CA VAL A 68 2.97 -6.47 -2.33
C VAL A 68 2.11 -6.47 -3.60
N PRO A 69 1.79 -7.64 -4.17
CA PRO A 69 0.92 -7.71 -5.34
C PRO A 69 -0.46 -7.11 -5.04
N ALA A 70 -1.20 -6.73 -6.09
CA ALA A 70 -2.59 -6.31 -5.94
C ALA A 70 -3.38 -7.38 -5.16
N ARG A 71 -4.33 -6.93 -4.34
CA ARG A 71 -5.11 -7.69 -3.36
C ARG A 71 -4.36 -8.13 -2.09
N SER A 72 -3.07 -7.81 -1.94
CA SER A 72 -2.36 -8.04 -0.67
C SER A 72 -3.04 -7.32 0.50
N ARG A 73 -2.99 -7.92 1.68
CA ARG A 73 -3.45 -7.29 2.92
C ARG A 73 -2.33 -6.50 3.56
N LEU A 74 -2.63 -5.27 3.95
CA LEU A 74 -1.70 -4.43 4.68
C LEU A 74 -2.31 -4.10 6.05
N THR A 75 -1.52 -4.26 7.10
CA THR A 75 -1.84 -3.72 8.42
C THR A 75 -1.06 -2.43 8.60
N LEU A 76 -1.79 -1.32 8.66
CA LEU A 76 -1.27 0.05 8.79
C LEU A 76 -0.80 0.34 10.23
N PRO A 77 -0.03 1.43 10.45
CA PRO A 77 0.23 1.95 11.78
C PRO A 77 -1.09 2.22 12.50
N GLY A 78 -1.23 1.74 13.73
CA GLY A 78 -2.49 1.79 14.47
C GLY A 78 -3.40 0.57 14.26
N GLY A 79 -2.99 -0.43 13.47
CA GLY A 79 -3.63 -1.74 13.41
C GLY A 79 -4.79 -1.87 12.41
N ARG A 80 -5.18 -0.78 11.74
CA ARG A 80 -6.18 -0.83 10.66
C ARG A 80 -5.68 -1.73 9.53
N LYS A 81 -6.51 -2.67 9.09
CA LYS A 81 -6.25 -3.48 7.89
C LYS A 81 -6.88 -2.85 6.66
N VAL A 82 -6.16 -2.86 5.55
CA VAL A 82 -6.58 -2.39 4.22
C VAL A 82 -6.13 -3.39 3.16
N ILE A 83 -6.73 -3.33 1.98
CA ILE A 83 -6.35 -4.16 0.84
C ILE A 83 -5.71 -3.28 -0.23
N ALA A 84 -4.57 -3.70 -0.77
CA ALA A 84 -3.98 -3.06 -1.94
C ALA A 84 -4.86 -3.29 -3.17
N MET A 85 -5.40 -2.23 -3.75
CA MET A 85 -6.25 -2.25 -4.94
C MET A 85 -5.44 -2.09 -6.21
N ALA A 86 -4.44 -1.21 -6.20
CA ALA A 86 -3.56 -0.96 -7.33
C ALA A 86 -2.12 -0.80 -6.85
N ILE A 87 -1.18 -1.27 -7.68
CA ILE A 87 0.26 -1.19 -7.45
C ILE A 87 0.88 -0.43 -8.63
N ALA A 88 1.73 0.55 -8.33
CA ALA A 88 2.48 1.28 -9.32
C ALA A 88 3.97 1.31 -8.93
N ASP A 89 4.82 0.83 -9.84
CA ASP A 89 6.26 0.98 -9.74
C ASP A 89 6.67 2.33 -10.34
N HIS A 90 6.98 3.30 -9.49
CA HIS A 90 7.49 4.59 -9.92
C HIS A 90 9.00 4.47 -10.10
N THR A 91 9.38 4.28 -11.35
CA THR A 91 10.78 4.30 -11.78
C THR A 91 10.97 5.39 -12.82
N ALA A 92 12.04 6.17 -12.70
CA ALA A 92 12.32 7.27 -13.61
C ALA A 92 13.79 7.25 -14.08
N PRO A 93 14.11 6.36 -15.04
CA PRO A 93 15.48 6.23 -15.54
C PRO A 93 16.02 7.57 -16.06
N GLY A 94 17.20 7.98 -15.58
CA GLY A 94 17.87 9.20 -16.02
C GLY A 94 17.37 10.50 -15.39
N LEU A 95 16.32 10.48 -14.56
CA LEU A 95 15.87 11.63 -13.79
C LEU A 95 16.34 11.55 -12.33
N PRO A 96 16.59 12.70 -11.65
CA PRO A 96 17.00 12.73 -10.25
C PRO A 96 15.81 12.55 -9.28
N THR A 97 14.78 11.80 -9.68
CA THR A 97 13.59 11.54 -8.86
C THR A 97 13.73 10.21 -8.10
N PRO A 98 13.21 10.11 -6.87
CA PRO A 98 13.35 8.88 -6.10
C PRO A 98 12.46 7.73 -6.62
N ASP A 99 13.06 6.58 -6.91
CA ASP A 99 12.33 5.37 -7.26
C ASP A 99 11.62 4.80 -6.02
N HIS A 100 10.36 4.39 -6.19
CA HIS A 100 9.54 3.83 -5.12
C HIS A 100 8.38 3.00 -5.67
N LEU A 101 7.77 2.21 -4.78
CA LEU A 101 6.54 1.48 -5.07
C LEU A 101 5.37 2.17 -4.37
N GLU A 102 4.28 2.39 -5.08
CA GLU A 102 3.02 2.92 -4.57
C GLU A 102 1.96 1.83 -4.53
N ALA A 103 1.29 1.68 -3.38
CA ALA A 103 0.10 0.84 -3.23
C ALA A 103 -1.10 1.69 -2.83
N VAL A 104 -2.09 1.78 -3.72
CA VAL A 104 -3.39 2.41 -3.43
C VAL A 104 -4.27 1.39 -2.73
N CYS A 105 -4.76 1.72 -1.55
CA CYS A 105 -5.48 0.80 -0.67
C CYS A 105 -6.88 1.30 -0.30
N ALA A 106 -7.79 0.35 -0.08
CA ALA A 106 -9.15 0.55 0.44
C ALA A 106 -9.33 -0.15 1.79
#